data_AF-A0A1G0MKH2-F1
#
_entry.id   AF-A0A1G0MKH2-F1
#
_cell.length_a   1.000
_cell.length_b   1.000
_cell.length_c   1.000
_cell.angle_alpha   90.00
_cell.angle_beta   90.00
_cell.angle_gamma   90.00
#
_symmetry.space_group_name_H-M   'P 1'
#
loop_
_entity.id
_entity.type
_entity.pdbx_description
1 polymer ?
#
loop_
_entity_poly.entity_id
_entity_poly.type
_entity_poly.pdbx_seq_one_letter_code
_entity_poly.pdbx_strand_id
1 'polypeptide(L)' 'MVRFYDPKDEADLARVEAVLLKGGIEYFVAAPPAGAGTTRQIEVAEEDVPKAEELLLQSAAKG' A
#
# COMPACT_ATOMS: atom_id res chain seq x y z
N MET A 1 -11.14 -0.32 7.27
CA MET A 1 -9.99 -0.03 6.39
C MET A 1 -10.52 0.50 5.07
N VAL A 2 -9.76 1.35 4.40
CA VAL A 2 -10.09 1.99 3.12
C VAL A 2 -9.01 1.65 2.10
N ARG A 3 -9.39 1.53 0.82
CA ARG A 3 -8.44 1.28 -0.26
C ARG A 3 -7.42 2.40 -0.33
N PHE A 4 -6.15 2.03 -0.32
CA PHE A 4 -5.03 2.95 -0.25
C PHE A 4 -4.12 2.85 -1.46
N TYR A 5 -3.74 1.64 -1.86
CA TYR A 5 -2.80 1.45 -2.95
C TYR A 5 -3.18 0.26 -3.83
N ASP A 6 -2.94 0.41 -5.13
CA ASP A 6 -3.15 -0.63 -6.15
C ASP A 6 -1.80 -0.97 -6.80
N PRO A 7 -1.08 -1.97 -6.27
CA PRO A 7 0.23 -2.35 -6.78
C PRO A 7 0.14 -2.84 -8.22
N LYS A 8 1.15 -2.51 -9.03
CA LYS A 8 1.23 -2.98 -10.42
C LYS A 8 1.72 -4.43 -10.56
N ASP A 9 2.54 -4.89 -9.61
CA ASP A 9 3.16 -6.21 -9.57
C ASP A 9 3.54 -6.60 -8.13
N GLU A 10 4.06 -7.82 -7.94
CA GLU A 10 4.44 -8.32 -6.61
C GLU A 10 5.63 -7.57 -6.00
N ALA A 11 6.54 -7.03 -6.81
CA ALA A 11 7.68 -6.27 -6.30
C ALA A 11 7.23 -4.90 -5.77
N ASP A 12 6.28 -4.27 -6.43
CA ASP A 12 5.66 -3.04 -5.98
C ASP A 12 4.80 -3.24 -4.74
N LEU A 13 4.06 -4.37 -4.66
CA LEU A 13 3.34 -4.76 -3.44
C LEU A 13 4.32 -4.88 -2.26
N ALA A 14 5.39 -5.65 -2.41
CA ALA A 14 6.39 -5.84 -1.35
C ALA A 14 7.08 -4.53 -0.96
N ARG A 15 7.33 -3.63 -1.92
CA ARG A 15 7.89 -2.29 -1.65
C ARG A 15 6.94 -1.47 -0.76
N VAL A 16 5.65 -1.43 -1.09
CA VAL A 16 4.69 -0.66 -0.32
C VAL A 16 4.45 -1.27 1.06
N GLU A 17 4.33 -2.60 1.17
CA GLU A 17 4.26 -3.29 2.46
C GLU A 17 5.44 -2.93 3.37
N ALA A 18 6.67 -2.91 2.82
CA ALA A 18 7.86 -2.53 3.58
C ALA A 18 7.83 -1.06 4.07
N VAL A 19 7.31 -0.15 3.25
CA VAL A 19 7.15 1.27 3.62
C VAL A 19 6.14 1.42 4.77
N LEU A 20 4.99 0.75 4.68
CA LEU A 20 3.95 0.80 5.71
C LEU A 20 4.42 0.17 7.03
N LEU A 21 5.08 -1.01 6.96
CA LEU A 21 5.67 -1.67 8.12
C LEU A 21 6.69 -0.76 8.81
N LYS A 22 7.60 -0.14 8.05
CA LYS A 22 8.60 0.78 8.60
C LYS A 22 7.96 2.03 9.23
N GLY A 23 6.82 2.47 8.69
CA GLY A 23 6.02 3.57 9.22
C GLY A 23 5.20 3.21 10.46
N GLY A 24 5.13 1.94 10.83
CA GLY A 24 4.24 1.45 11.89
C GLY A 24 2.77 1.61 11.55
N ILE A 25 2.40 1.49 10.26
CA ILE A 25 1.03 1.56 9.79
C ILE A 25 0.50 0.14 9.61
N GLU A 26 -0.63 -0.15 10.24
CA GLU A 26 -1.34 -1.41 10.03
C GLU A 26 -2.04 -1.40 8.66
N TYR A 27 -1.93 -2.50 7.92
CA TYR A 27 -2.52 -2.63 6.59
C TYR A 27 -3.11 -4.02 6.38
N PHE A 28 -4.00 -4.11 5.41
CA PHE A 28 -4.57 -5.36 4.94
C PHE A 28 -4.33 -5.52 3.44
N VAL A 29 -4.08 -6.76 3.02
CA VAL A 29 -3.89 -7.10 1.61
C VAL A 29 -5.15 -7.81 1.12
N ALA A 30 -6.01 -7.07 0.43
CA ALA A 30 -7.27 -7.57 -0.11
C ALA A 30 -7.05 -8.26 -1.47
N ALA A 31 -7.82 -9.32 -1.72
CA ALA A 31 -7.87 -9.93 -3.05
C ALA A 31 -8.38 -8.91 -4.09
N PRO A 32 -7.91 -8.97 -5.35
CA PRO A 32 -8.41 -8.08 -6.39
C PRO A 32 -9.93 -8.27 -6.55
N PRO A 33 -10.67 -7.18 -6.85
CA PRO A 33 -12.07 -7.30 -7.25
C PRO A 33 -12.19 -8.20 -8.49
N ALA A 34 -13.32 -8.91 -8.60
CA ALA A 34 -13.55 -9.83 -9.71
C ALA A 34 -13.36 -9.11 -11.06
N GLY A 35 -12.40 -9.59 -11.86
CA GLY A 35 -12.08 -9.02 -13.18
C GLY A 35 -11.01 -7.92 -13.18
N ALA A 36 -10.43 -7.55 -12.03
CA ALA A 36 -9.43 -6.48 -11.92
C ALA A 36 -7.95 -6.95 -12.00
N GLY A 37 -7.71 -8.19 -12.41
CA GLY A 37 -6.36 -8.78 -12.49
C GLY A 37 -6.02 -9.68 -11.31
N THR A 38 -4.73 -10.02 -11.17
CA THR A 38 -4.22 -10.93 -10.11
C THR A 38 -3.57 -10.19 -8.93
N THR A 39 -3.35 -8.89 -9.05
CA THR A 39 -2.59 -8.13 -8.04
C THR A 39 -3.48 -7.73 -6.88
N ARG A 40 -3.00 -7.99 -5.68
CA ARG A 40 -3.73 -7.72 -4.42
C ARG A 40 -3.66 -6.24 -4.08
N GLN A 41 -4.72 -5.71 -3.47
CA GLN A 41 -4.85 -4.29 -3.11
C GLN A 41 -4.47 -4.07 -1.65
N ILE A 42 -3.94 -2.90 -1.34
CA ILE A 42 -3.61 -2.51 0.03
C ILE A 42 -4.70 -1.59 0.57
N GLU A 43 -5.18 -1.92 1.77
CA GLU A 43 -6.06 -1.08 2.57
C GLU A 43 -5.37 -0.67 3.88
N VAL A 44 -5.63 0.55 4.36
CA VAL A 44 -5.17 1.04 5.68
C VAL A 44 -6.36 1.59 6.48
N ALA A 45 -6.17 1.93 7.76
CA ALA A 45 -7.14 2.74 8.48
C ALA A 45 -7.28 4.13 7.82
N GLU A 46 -8.49 4.68 7.79
CA GLU A 46 -8.74 5.99 7.16
C GLU A 46 -7.89 7.10 7.78
N GLU A 47 -7.68 7.04 9.09
CA GLU A 47 -6.83 7.97 9.86
C GLU A 47 -5.34 7.90 9.51
N ASP A 48 -4.87 6.76 8.98
CA ASP A 48 -3.46 6.54 8.61
C ASP A 48 -3.15 6.93 7.16
N VAL A 49 -4.17 7.17 6.32
CA VAL A 49 -4.00 7.52 4.89
C VAL A 49 -2.99 8.67 4.70
N PRO A 50 -3.08 9.82 5.41
CA PRO A 50 -2.17 10.93 5.18
C PRO A 50 -0.70 10.57 5.46
N LYS A 51 -0.46 9.79 6.53
CA LYS A 51 0.89 9.34 6.91
C LYS A 51 1.42 8.30 5.92
N ALA A 52 0.56 7.40 5.44
CA ALA A 52 0.90 6.40 4.44
C ALA A 52 1.31 7.06 3.10
N GLU A 53 0.59 8.10 2.66
CA GLU A 53 0.93 8.90 1.48
C GLU A 53 2.29 9.59 1.64
N GLU A 54 2.52 10.23 2.80
CA GLU A 54 3.80 10.90 3.09
C GLU A 54 4.99 9.92 3.00
N LEU A 55 4.86 8.74 3.61
CA LEU A 55 5.92 7.73 3.59
C LEU A 55 6.20 7.20 2.18
N LEU A 56 5.17 7.03 1.36
CA LEU A 56 5.35 6.63 -0.04
C LEU A 56 6.10 7.70 -0.85
N LEU A 57 5.74 8.98 -0.70
CA LEU A 57 6.42 10.09 -1.36
C LEU A 57 7.89 10.17 -0.96
N GLN A 58 8.19 10.03 0.34
CA GLN A 58 9.56 10.03 0.85
C GLN A 58 10.38 8.83 0.37
N SER A 59 9.75 7.67 0.18
CA SER A 59 10.42 6.47 -0.35
C SER A 59 10.84 6.64 -1.83
N ALA A 60 10.02 7.33 -2.63
CA ALA A 60 10.28 7.56 -4.05
C ALA A 60 11.37 8.61 -4.29
N ALA A 61 11.50 9.61 -3.39
CA ALA A 61 12.52 10.66 -3.49
C ALA A 61 13.94 10.19 -3.11
N LYS A 62 14.10 8.99 -2.55
CA LYS A 62 15.40 8.42 -2.16
C LYS A 62 15.92 7.32 -3.10
N GLY A 63 15.21 7.08 -4.21
CA GLY A 63 15.56 6.08 -5.24
C GLY A 63 16.33 6.67 -6.41
#